data_AF-D6A1K9-F1
#
_entry.id   AF-D6A1K9-F1
#
_cell.length_a   1.000
_cell.length_b   1.000
_cell.length_c   1.000
_cell.angle_alpha   90.00
_cell.angle_beta   90.00
_cell.angle_gamma   90.00
#
_symmetry.space_group_name_H-M   'P 1'
#
loop_
_entity.id
_entity.type
_entity.pdbx_description
1 polymer ?
#
loop_
_entity_poly.entity_id
_entity_poly.type
_entity_poly.pdbx_seq_one_letter_code
_entity_poly.pdbx_strand_id
1 'polypeptide(L)'
;MSLDLPRTELRPDHPAADEIRQRLEHARSTRLAQLKALDETGQSAEDHLMSNQREAIQRALKEIEEAFARLEDGTYGTCLGCSKPVPPERLEILPHTPHCVTCQSRAA
;
A
#
# COMPACT_ATOMS: atom_id res chain seq x y z
N MET A 1 -13.69 43.20 -18.13
CA MET A 1 -14.07 42.28 -17.04
C MET A 1 -14.66 41.05 -17.67
N SER A 2 -13.99 39.91 -17.45
CA SER A 2 -14.44 38.51 -17.56
C SER A 2 -13.17 37.71 -17.78
N LEU A 3 -12.51 37.35 -16.68
CA LEU A 3 -11.47 36.34 -16.69
C LEU A 3 -12.20 35.01 -16.55
N ASP A 4 -12.56 34.41 -17.68
CA ASP A 4 -12.94 33.00 -17.73
C ASP A 4 -11.73 32.19 -17.26
N LEU A 5 -11.82 31.65 -16.04
CA LEU A 5 -10.83 30.71 -15.52
C LEU A 5 -10.83 29.47 -16.43
N PRO A 6 -9.66 28.97 -16.86
CA PRO A 6 -9.62 27.73 -17.61
C PRO A 6 -10.10 26.62 -16.69
N ARG A 7 -11.19 25.97 -17.11
CA ARG A 7 -11.64 24.68 -16.59
C ARG A 7 -10.40 23.80 -16.45
N THR A 8 -10.12 23.36 -15.23
CA THR A 8 -9.07 22.38 -14.94
C THR A 8 -9.30 21.17 -15.83
N GLU A 9 -8.56 21.12 -16.93
CA GLU A 9 -8.56 20.01 -17.87
C GLU A 9 -7.90 18.83 -17.16
N LEU A 10 -8.74 18.04 -16.49
CA LEU A 10 -8.40 16.71 -15.98
C LEU A 10 -8.04 15.85 -17.20
N ARG A 11 -6.77 15.85 -17.59
CA ARG A 11 -6.26 14.89 -18.57
C ARG A 11 -6.33 13.49 -17.95
N PRO A 12 -6.91 12.47 -18.62
CA PRO A 12 -7.38 11.25 -17.98
C PRO A 12 -6.36 10.10 -18.01
N ASP A 13 -5.06 10.37 -18.11
CA ASP A 13 -4.05 9.32 -18.29
C ASP A 13 -2.80 9.59 -17.43
N HIS A 14 -2.72 8.88 -16.31
CA HIS A 14 -1.49 8.42 -15.60
C HIS A 14 -0.77 9.22 -14.49
N PRO A 15 -0.93 10.52 -14.19
CA PRO A 15 -0.11 11.16 -13.15
C PRO A 15 -0.42 10.65 -11.72
N ALA A 16 -1.70 10.44 -11.39
CA ALA A 16 -2.09 9.92 -10.08
C ALA A 16 -1.75 8.43 -9.90
N ALA A 17 -1.87 7.62 -10.96
CA ALA A 17 -1.50 6.21 -10.92
C ALA A 17 0.01 6.02 -10.81
N ASP A 18 0.80 6.84 -11.51
CA ASP A 18 2.26 6.81 -11.42
C ASP A 18 2.74 7.21 -10.02
N GLU A 19 2.13 8.21 -9.39
CA GLU A 19 2.43 8.58 -8.01
C GLU A 19 2.11 7.43 -7.04
N ILE A 20 0.94 6.80 -7.17
CA ILE A 20 0.58 5.61 -6.37
C ILE A 20 1.61 4.49 -6.57
N ARG A 21 2.00 4.21 -7.82
CA ARG A 21 3.00 3.20 -8.15
C ARG A 21 4.34 3.50 -7.51
N GLN A 22 4.82 4.74 -7.58
CA GLN A 22 6.07 5.17 -6.93
C GLN A 22 6.02 4.96 -5.41
N ARG A 23 4.89 5.28 -4.78
CA ARG A 23 4.70 5.09 -3.33
C ARG A 23 4.67 3.61 -2.95
N LEU A 24 4.04 2.75 -3.76
CA LEU A 24 4.07 1.30 -3.59
C LEU A 24 5.49 0.73 -3.76
N GLU A 25 6.25 1.19 -4.76
CA GLU A 25 7.64 0.77 -4.97
C GLU A 25 8.55 1.19 -3.81
N HIS A 26 8.37 2.40 -3.29
CA HIS A 26 9.07 2.86 -2.11
C HIS A 26 8.75 2.01 -0.88
N ALA A 27 7.48 1.67 -0.66
CA ALA A 27 7.07 0.76 0.40
C ALA A 27 7.70 -0.64 0.24
N ARG A 28 7.71 -1.18 -0.99
CA ARG A 28 8.29 -2.49 -1.33
C ARG A 28 9.79 -2.54 -1.06
N SER A 29 10.54 -1.58 -1.59
CA SER A 29 12.00 -1.50 -1.40
C SER A 29 12.38 -1.40 0.08
N THR A 30 11.65 -0.59 0.86
CA THR A 30 11.81 -0.49 2.31
C THR A 30 11.59 -1.83 3.02
N ARG A 31 10.50 -2.54 2.69
CA ARG A 31 10.18 -3.84 3.30
C ARG A 31 11.19 -4.93 2.93
N LEU A 32 11.68 -4.93 1.68
CA LEU A 32 12.74 -5.85 1.24
C LEU A 32 14.05 -5.59 1.99
N ALA A 33 14.43 -4.33 2.21
CA ALA A 33 15.61 -3.99 2.99
C ALA A 33 15.48 -4.46 4.45
N GLN A 34 14.31 -4.29 5.06
CA GLN A 34 14.01 -4.80 6.41
C GLN A 34 14.13 -6.32 6.48
N LEU A 35 13.56 -7.05 5.50
CA LEU A 35 13.64 -8.50 5.45
C LEU A 35 15.08 -9.00 5.39
N LYS A 36 15.92 -8.39 4.53
CA LYS A 36 17.34 -8.75 4.42
C LYS A 36 18.10 -8.52 5.74
N ALA A 37 17.85 -7.41 6.42
CA ALA A 37 18.48 -7.13 7.71
C ALA A 37 18.10 -8.16 8.79
N LEU A 38 16.86 -8.67 8.77
CA LEU A 38 16.42 -9.75 9.66
C LEU A 38 17.05 -11.11 9.31
N ASP A 39 17.30 -11.38 8.04
CA ASP A 39 17.99 -12.59 7.58
C ASP A 39 19.45 -12.66 8.06
N GLU A 40 20.15 -11.52 8.04
CA GLU A 40 21.57 -11.42 8.42
C GLU A 40 21.81 -11.56 9.93
N THR A 41 20.77 -11.39 10.76
CA THR A 41 20.86 -11.34 12.24
C THR A 41 20.51 -12.67 12.93
N GLY A 42 20.00 -13.67 12.21
CA GLY A 42 19.37 -14.87 12.80
C GLY A 42 20.32 -16.00 13.28
N GLN A 43 21.05 -15.80 14.38
CA GLN A 43 21.75 -16.89 15.11
C GLN A 43 21.57 -16.82 16.65
N SER A 44 20.35 -16.91 17.20
CA SER A 44 20.06 -17.18 18.64
C SER A 44 18.55 -17.18 18.94
N ALA A 45 18.13 -17.55 20.17
CA ALA A 45 16.77 -17.65 20.75
C ALA A 45 15.79 -16.47 20.53
N GLU A 46 16.20 -15.43 19.81
CA GLU A 46 15.39 -14.41 19.14
C GLU A 46 14.52 -15.00 18.01
N ASP A 47 14.76 -16.25 17.60
CA ASP A 47 14.12 -16.95 16.48
C ASP A 47 12.59 -16.80 16.37
N HIS A 48 11.83 -16.91 17.47
CA HIS A 48 10.36 -16.80 17.41
C HIS A 48 9.85 -15.37 17.17
N LEU A 49 10.46 -14.36 17.82
CA LEU A 49 10.10 -12.96 17.60
C LEU A 49 10.51 -12.54 16.18
N MET A 50 11.70 -12.95 15.75
CA MET A 50 12.21 -12.70 14.40
C MET A 50 11.37 -13.39 13.33
N SER A 51 10.85 -14.58 13.62
CA SER A 51 9.89 -15.28 12.76
C SER A 51 8.58 -14.49 12.59
N ASN A 52 7.97 -14.01 13.67
CA ASN A 52 6.75 -13.19 13.59
C ASN A 52 6.97 -11.89 12.81
N GLN A 53 8.11 -11.21 13.00
CA GLN A 53 8.46 -9.99 12.27
C GLN A 53 8.67 -10.27 10.77
N ARG A 54 9.39 -11.35 10.44
CA ARG A 54 9.60 -11.81 9.08
C ARG A 54 8.27 -12.08 8.38
N GLU A 55 7.38 -12.84 9.01
CA GLU A 55 6.07 -13.14 8.45
C GLU A 55 5.25 -11.87 8.25
N ALA A 56 5.30 -10.91 9.19
CA ALA A 56 4.61 -9.64 9.05
C ALA A 56 5.11 -8.84 7.83
N ILE A 57 6.43 -8.83 7.60
CA ILE A 57 7.04 -8.18 6.43
C ILE A 57 6.65 -8.90 5.14
N GLN A 58 6.66 -10.24 5.13
CA GLN A 58 6.24 -11.03 3.98
C GLN A 58 4.76 -10.80 3.64
N ARG A 59 3.87 -10.73 4.65
CA ARG A 59 2.47 -10.37 4.46
C ARG A 59 2.34 -8.97 3.85
N ALA A 60 3.07 -7.99 4.36
CA ALA A 60 3.06 -6.64 3.81
C ALA A 60 3.58 -6.59 2.36
N LEU A 61 4.61 -7.36 2.01
CA LEU A 61 5.11 -7.47 0.63
C LEU A 61 4.03 -8.03 -0.31
N LYS A 62 3.32 -9.08 0.13
CA LYS A 62 2.20 -9.64 -0.61
C LYS A 62 1.08 -8.60 -0.81
N GLU A 63 0.72 -7.86 0.23
CA GLU A 63 -0.29 -6.79 0.12
C GLU A 63 0.14 -5.69 -0.86
N ILE A 64 1.44 -5.37 -0.94
CA ILE A 64 1.99 -4.43 -1.92
C ILE A 64 1.88 -4.98 -3.35
N GLU A 65 2.21 -6.25 -3.57
CA GLU A 65 2.05 -6.91 -4.87
C GLU A 65 0.58 -6.92 -5.32
N GLU A 66 -0.33 -7.25 -4.41
CA GLU A 66 -1.77 -7.18 -4.69
C GLU A 66 -2.23 -5.74 -4.94
N ALA A 67 -1.63 -4.74 -4.29
CA ALA A 67 -1.94 -3.34 -4.54
C ALA A 67 -1.50 -2.88 -5.95
N PHE A 68 -0.38 -3.39 -6.47
CA PHE A 68 -0.01 -3.17 -7.86
C PHE A 68 -1.02 -3.81 -8.82
N ALA A 69 -1.45 -5.04 -8.57
CA ALA A 69 -2.48 -5.69 -9.38
C ALA A 69 -3.80 -4.89 -9.36
N ARG A 70 -4.22 -4.38 -8.19
CA ARG A 70 -5.39 -3.51 -8.06
C ARG A 70 -5.24 -2.17 -8.80
N LEU A 71 -4.02 -1.68 -8.93
CA LEU A 71 -3.75 -0.46 -9.68
C LEU A 71 -3.88 -0.72 -11.19
N GLU A 72 -3.43 -1.89 -11.65
CA GLU A 72 -3.53 -2.32 -13.06
C GLU A 72 -4.97 -2.66 -13.47
N ASP A 73 -5.75 -3.28 -12.58
CA ASP A 73 -7.15 -3.64 -12.84
C ASP A 73 -8.15 -2.47 -12.59
N GLY A 74 -7.68 -1.35 -12.05
CA GLY A 74 -8.47 -0.16 -11.76
C GLY A 74 -9.33 -0.23 -10.49
N THR A 75 -9.15 -1.24 -9.63
CA THR A 75 -9.90 -1.41 -8.37
C THR A 75 -9.19 -0.83 -7.15
N TYR A 76 -7.97 -0.29 -7.31
CA TYR A 76 -7.21 0.34 -6.24
C TYR A 76 -8.03 1.39 -5.48
N GLY A 77 -7.92 1.37 -4.15
CA GLY A 77 -8.72 2.23 -3.28
C GLY A 77 -10.11 1.68 -2.96
N THR A 78 -10.46 0.46 -3.37
CA THR A 78 -11.70 -0.23 -2.95
C THR A 78 -11.39 -1.24 -1.85
N CYS A 79 -12.16 -1.20 -0.75
CA CYS A 79 -12.01 -2.13 0.37
C CYS A 79 -12.48 -3.54 -0.02
N LEU A 80 -11.63 -4.56 0.18
CA LEU A 80 -11.98 -5.96 -0.12
C LEU A 80 -13.04 -6.55 0.84
N GLY A 81 -13.21 -5.97 2.03
CA GLY A 81 -14.15 -6.49 3.04
C GLY A 81 -15.57 -5.92 2.96
N CYS A 82 -15.75 -4.72 2.41
CA CYS A 82 -17.06 -4.08 2.33
C CYS A 82 -17.36 -3.40 0.98
N SER A 83 -16.44 -3.48 0.02
CA SER A 83 -16.54 -2.90 -1.32
C SER A 83 -16.77 -1.38 -1.35
N LYS A 84 -16.50 -0.69 -0.24
CA LYS A 84 -16.55 0.78 -0.14
C LYS A 84 -15.19 1.40 -0.42
N PRO A 85 -15.14 2.68 -0.84
CA PRO A 85 -13.88 3.41 -0.98
C PRO A 85 -13.08 3.40 0.33
N VAL A 86 -11.77 3.17 0.21
CA VAL A 86 -10.80 3.34 1.29
C VAL A 86 -10.50 4.85 1.39
N PRO A 87 -10.52 5.44 2.61
CA PRO A 87 -10.22 6.86 2.78
C PRO A 87 -8.84 7.23 2.20
N PRO A 88 -8.73 8.34 1.45
CA PRO A 88 -7.47 8.75 0.84
C PRO A 88 -6.37 8.97 1.88
N GLU A 89 -6.69 9.52 3.04
CA GLU A 89 -5.75 9.75 4.15
C GLU A 89 -5.13 8.43 4.64
N ARG A 90 -5.89 7.33 4.56
CA ARG A 90 -5.38 6.00 4.87
C ARG A 90 -4.44 5.49 3.79
N LEU A 91 -4.78 5.68 2.52
CA LEU A 91 -3.92 5.31 1.39
C LEU A 91 -2.66 6.19 1.34
N GLU A 92 -2.69 7.41 1.88
CA GLU A 92 -1.54 8.30 2.09
C GLU A 92 -0.52 7.72 3.08
N ILE A 93 -1.01 7.11 4.17
CA ILE A 93 -0.16 6.52 5.21
C ILE A 93 0.23 5.07 4.87
N LEU A 94 -0.72 4.28 4.36
CA LEU A 94 -0.60 2.84 4.06
C LEU A 94 -1.14 2.55 2.65
N PRO A 95 -0.36 2.81 1.59
CA PRO A 95 -0.83 2.68 0.20
C PRO A 95 -1.16 1.23 -0.21
N HIS A 96 -0.59 0.23 0.47
CA HIS A 96 -0.83 -1.18 0.13
C HIS A 96 -2.06 -1.78 0.82
N THR A 97 -2.76 -1.03 1.67
CA THR A 97 -3.85 -1.62 2.48
C THR A 97 -5.03 -2.09 1.61
N PRO A 98 -5.48 -3.35 1.76
CA PRO A 98 -6.66 -3.84 1.05
C PRO A 98 -7.99 -3.47 1.73
N HIS A 99 -7.94 -2.87 2.93
CA HIS A 99 -9.11 -2.68 3.77
C HIS A 99 -9.27 -1.23 4.26
N CYS A 100 -10.51 -0.80 4.44
CA CYS A 100 -10.83 0.43 5.17
C CYS A 100 -10.59 0.25 6.68
N VAL A 101 -10.54 1.35 7.42
CA VAL A 101 -10.31 1.36 8.88
C VAL A 101 -11.30 0.45 9.62
N THR A 102 -12.59 0.51 9.25
CA THR A 102 -13.66 -0.28 9.87
C THR A 102 -13.52 -1.78 9.61
N CYS A 103 -13.06 -2.19 8.43
CA CYS A 103 -12.85 -3.61 8.12
C CYS A 103 -11.57 -4.12 8.77
N GLN A 104 -10.51 -3.31 8.78
CA GLN A 104 -9.27 -3.66 9.48
C GLN A 104 -9.50 -3.90 10.97
N SER A 105 -10.28 -3.05 11.64
CA SER A 105 -10.56 -3.17 13.08
C SER A 105 -11.43 -4.36 13.46
N ARG A 106 -12.05 -5.04 12.48
CA ARG A 106 -12.86 -6.26 12.70
C ARG A 106 -12.04 -7.54 12.51
N ALA A 107 -10.89 -7.45 11.85
CA ALA A 107 -10.02 -8.57 11.53
C ALA A 107 -8.82 -8.69 12.49
N ALA A 108 -8.60 -7.67 13.33
CA ALA A 108 -7.63 -7.66 14.42
C ALA A 108 -8.26 -8.18 15.71
#